data_AF-A0A973RXU8-F1
#
_entry.id   AF-A0A973RXU8-F1
#
_cell.length_a   1.000
_cell.length_b   1.000
_cell.length_c   1.000
_cell.angle_alpha   90.00
_cell.angle_beta   90.00
_cell.angle_gamma   90.00
#
_symmetry.space_group_name_H-M   'P 1'
#
loop_
_entity.id
_entity.type
_entity.pdbx_description
1 polymer ?
#
loop_
_entity_poly.entity_id
_entity_poly.type
_entity_poly.pdbx_seq_one_letter_code
_entity_poly.pdbx_strand_id
1 'polypeptide(L)' 'MPIPGAVDPVPVPRGVAPRADGRVDLIGKSKDQIRSDLEAAGLEPKQAKLRAKQIWHWIYNRGVTDFEKMSDVAKAQR' A
#
# COMPACT_ATOMS: atom_id res chain seq x y z
N MET A 1 -45.56 8.26 12.29
CA MET A 1 -44.28 8.95 11.96
C MET A 1 -43.16 8.00 12.37
N PRO A 2 -42.21 7.64 11.47
CA PRO A 2 -41.11 6.75 11.83
C PRO A 2 -40.17 7.45 12.82
N ILE A 3 -39.59 6.67 13.73
CA ILE A 3 -38.74 7.14 14.82
C ILE A 3 -37.41 7.63 14.22
N PRO A 4 -37.02 8.91 14.39
CA PRO A 4 -35.71 9.38 13.98
C PRO A 4 -34.63 8.67 14.81
N GLY A 5 -33.74 7.91 14.17
CA GLY A 5 -32.58 7.29 14.83
C GLY A 5 -32.39 5.79 14.62
N ALA A 6 -33.37 5.08 14.05
CA ALA A 6 -33.23 3.66 13.67
C ALA A 6 -32.77 3.49 12.21
N VAL A 7 -31.88 4.37 11.73
CA VAL A 7 -31.26 4.23 10.42
C VAL A 7 -29.90 3.59 10.66
N ASP A 8 -29.80 2.29 10.39
CA ASP A 8 -28.49 1.62 10.33
C ASP A 8 -27.62 2.40 9.33
N PRO A 9 -26.43 2.89 9.74
CA PRO A 9 -25.57 3.62 8.82
C PRO A 9 -25.14 2.67 7.70
N VAL A 10 -25.67 2.89 6.49
CA VAL A 10 -25.25 2.15 5.30
C VAL A 10 -23.78 2.49 5.03
N PRO A 11 -22.84 1.54 5.10
CA PRO A 11 -21.44 1.82 4.85
C PRO A 11 -21.27 2.18 3.37
N VAL A 12 -21.13 3.47 3.08
CA VAL A 12 -20.76 3.91 1.73
C VAL A 12 -19.28 3.62 1.54
N PRO A 13 -18.88 2.86 0.50
CA PRO A 13 -17.46 2.64 0.24
C PRO A 13 -16.78 3.99 0.01
N ARG A 14 -15.82 4.34 0.88
CA ARG A 14 -14.99 5.51 0.66
C ARG A 14 -14.10 5.24 -0.55
N GLY A 15 -14.19 6.10 -1.55
CA GLY A 15 -13.25 6.09 -2.66
C GLY A 15 -11.82 6.21 -2.14
N VAL A 16 -10.90 5.42 -2.69
CA VAL A 16 -9.48 5.56 -2.41
C VAL A 16 -9.05 6.91 -2.96
N ALA A 17 -8.93 7.90 -2.10
CA ALA A 17 -8.46 9.22 -2.51
C ALA A 17 -6.99 9.08 -2.92
N PRO A 18 -6.62 9.41 -4.17
CA PRO A 18 -5.22 9.48 -4.54
C PRO A 18 -4.52 10.49 -3.63
N ARG A 19 -3.32 10.13 -3.17
CA ARG A 19 -2.52 10.99 -2.31
C ARG A 19 -2.27 12.31 -3.06
N ALA A 20 -2.28 13.44 -2.35
CA ALA A 20 -2.07 14.77 -2.95
C ALA A 20 -0.77 14.84 -3.77
N ASP A 21 0.22 14.05 -3.39
CA ASP A 21 1.54 13.95 -4.03
C ASP A 21 1.57 13.09 -5.31
N GLY A 22 0.44 12.51 -5.73
CA GLY A 22 0.34 11.64 -6.91
C GLY A 22 1.01 10.27 -6.76
N ARG A 23 1.53 9.96 -5.56
CA ARG A 23 2.22 8.69 -5.26
C ARG A 23 1.23 7.56 -5.04
N VAL A 24 1.61 6.37 -5.49
CA VAL A 24 0.87 5.14 -5.28
C VAL A 24 0.95 4.71 -3.81
N ASP A 25 -0.19 4.45 -3.19
CA ASP A 25 -0.21 3.86 -1.84
C ASP A 25 0.03 2.35 -1.92
N LEU A 26 0.94 1.86 -1.08
CA LEU A 26 1.25 0.44 -0.94
C LEU A 26 0.51 -0.18 0.25
N ILE A 27 -0.01 0.64 1.16
CA ILE A 27 -0.81 0.19 2.30
C ILE A 27 -2.16 -0.32 1.78
N GLY A 28 -2.57 -1.50 2.26
CA GLY A 28 -3.79 -2.18 1.81
C GLY A 28 -3.60 -3.03 0.56
N LYS A 29 -2.46 -2.94 -0.14
CA LYS A 29 -2.14 -3.80 -1.28
C LYS A 29 -1.59 -5.15 -0.83
N SER A 30 -1.96 -6.19 -1.58
CA SER A 30 -1.36 -7.52 -1.46
C SER A 30 0.07 -7.51 -1.97
N LYS A 31 0.86 -8.51 -1.58
CA LYS A 31 2.24 -8.67 -2.03
C LYS A 31 2.37 -8.74 -3.57
N ASP A 32 1.43 -9.39 -4.26
CA ASP A 32 1.44 -9.48 -5.71
C ASP A 32 1.06 -8.14 -6.38
N GLN A 33 0.18 -7.36 -5.76
CA GLN A 33 -0.14 -6.00 -6.22
C GLN A 33 1.07 -5.07 -6.08
N ILE A 34 1.77 -5.12 -4.94
CA ILE A 34 3.01 -4.36 -4.75
C ILE A 34 4.05 -4.75 -5.81
N ARG A 35 4.19 -6.04 -6.13
CA ARG A 35 5.09 -6.49 -7.22
C ARG A 35 4.69 -5.83 -8.54
N SER A 36 3.41 -5.90 -8.91
CA SER A 36 2.91 -5.33 -10.16
C SER A 36 3.16 -3.84 -10.26
N ASP A 37 3.01 -3.09 -9.17
CA ASP A 37 3.29 -1.66 -9.13
C ASP A 37 4.79 -1.36 -9.33
N LEU A 38 5.67 -2.18 -8.71
CA LEU A 38 7.11 -2.05 -8.87
C LEU A 38 7.57 -2.39 -10.30
N GLU A 39 6.97 -3.41 -10.92
CA GLU A 39 7.21 -3.76 -12.33
C GLU A 39 6.74 -2.64 -13.27
N ALA A 40 5.57 -2.05 -12.99
CA ALA A 40 5.06 -0.89 -13.74
C ALA A 40 5.96 0.36 -13.58
N ALA A 41 6.66 0.48 -12.44
CA ALA A 41 7.66 1.52 -12.20
C ALA A 41 9.02 1.22 -12.88
N GLY A 42 9.16 0.11 -13.60
CA GLY A 42 10.36 -0.23 -14.37
C GLY A 42 11.39 -1.11 -13.64
N LEU A 43 11.06 -1.69 -12.48
CA LEU A 43 11.93 -2.69 -11.87
C LEU A 43 11.90 -4.00 -12.66
N GLU A 44 13.07 -4.64 -12.81
CA GLU A 44 13.16 -5.99 -13.36
C GLU A 44 12.31 -6.96 -12.51
N PRO A 45 11.55 -7.90 -13.11
CA PRO A 45 10.61 -8.78 -12.41
C PRO A 45 11.24 -9.58 -11.25
N LYS A 46 12.50 -10.01 -11.38
CA LYS A 46 13.21 -10.70 -10.28
C LYS A 46 13.44 -9.78 -9.09
N GLN A 47 13.86 -8.54 -9.36
CA GLN A 47 14.08 -7.53 -8.33
C GLN A 47 12.74 -7.11 -7.71
N ALA A 48 11.72 -6.84 -8.52
CA ALA A 48 10.38 -6.48 -8.05
C ALA A 48 9.79 -7.54 -7.11
N LYS A 49 9.96 -8.83 -7.43
CA LYS A 49 9.51 -9.93 -6.55
C LYS A 49 10.21 -9.94 -5.20
N LEU A 50 11.52 -9.71 -5.16
CA LEU A 50 12.29 -9.63 -3.92
C LEU A 50 11.88 -8.40 -3.10
N ARG A 51 11.81 -7.23 -3.76
CA ARG A 51 11.43 -5.96 -3.13
C ARG A 51 10.02 -5.97 -2.57
N ALA A 52 9.06 -6.50 -3.33
CA ALA A 52 7.69 -6.64 -2.86
C ALA A 52 7.62 -7.49 -1.57
N LYS A 53 8.41 -8.56 -1.47
CA LYS A 53 8.50 -9.37 -0.24
C LYS A 53 9.05 -8.57 0.95
N GLN A 54 10.11 -7.80 0.74
CA GLN A 54 10.73 -6.98 1.78
C GLN A 54 9.78 -5.88 2.26
N ILE A 55 9.25 -5.08 1.34
CA ILE A 55 8.34 -3.96 1.62
C ILE A 55 7.09 -4.48 2.36
N TRP A 56 6.48 -5.56 1.86
CA TRP A 56 5.30 -6.15 2.51
C TRP A 56 5.59 -6.57 3.96
N HIS A 57 6.75 -7.19 4.23
CA HIS A 57 7.15 -7.56 5.58
C HIS A 57 7.36 -6.33 6.48
N TRP A 58 7.98 -5.27 5.98
CA TRP A 58 8.18 -4.04 6.74
C TRP A 58 6.86 -3.32 7.07
N ILE A 59 5.94 -3.24 6.10
CA ILE A 59 4.64 -2.60 6.30
C ILE A 59 3.79 -3.40 7.28
N TYR A 60 3.56 -4.69 7.01
CA TYR A 60 2.54 -5.46 7.75
C TYR A 60 3.08 -6.17 8.99
N ASN A 61 4.34 -6.59 9.02
CA ASN A 61 4.90 -7.25 10.21
C ASN A 61 5.59 -6.26 11.16
N ARG A 62 6.16 -5.18 10.64
CA ARG A 62 6.91 -4.20 11.45
C ARG A 62 6.20 -2.85 11.60
N GLY A 63 5.11 -2.60 10.89
CA GLY A 63 4.34 -1.36 10.98
C GLY A 63 5.08 -0.13 10.45
N VAL A 64 6.10 -0.32 9.60
CA VAL A 64 6.93 0.76 9.10
C VAL A 64 6.31 1.37 7.85
N THR A 65 6.12 2.68 7.87
CA THR A 65 5.54 3.47 6.77
C THR A 65 6.56 4.34 6.02
N ASP A 66 7.83 4.24 6.41
CA ASP A 66 8.94 5.05 5.88
C ASP A 66 10.00 4.15 5.23
N PHE A 67 10.33 4.41 3.96
CA PHE A 67 11.32 3.66 3.20
C PHE A 67 12.74 3.82 3.75
N GLU A 68 13.07 4.93 4.42
CA GLU A 68 14.39 5.15 5.01
C GLU A 68 14.70 4.16 6.13
N LYS A 69 13.67 3.71 6.83
CA LYS A 69 13.77 2.73 7.92
C LYS A 69 13.90 1.29 7.42
N MET A 70 13.70 1.05 6.11
CA MET A 70 13.84 -0.28 5.52
C MET A 70 15.31 -0.55 5.16
N SER A 71 16.05 -1.11 6.12
CA SER A 71 17.48 -1.43 5.95
C SER A 71 17.79 -2.29 4.73
N ASP A 72 16.87 -3.18 4.37
CA ASP A 72 17.12 -4.23 3.37
C ASP A 72 16.77 -3.79 1.94
N VAL A 73 16.21 -2.58 1.78
CA VAL A 73 15.96 -1.94 0.49
C VAL A 73 17.20 -1.15 0.08
N ALA A 74 17.69 -1.38 -1.15
CA ALA A 74 18.89 -0.71 -1.65
C ALA A 74 18.69 0.80 -1.66
N LYS A 75 19.76 1.54 -1.35
CA LYS A 75 19.73 2.99 -1.19
C LYS A 75 19.29 3.74 -2.46
N ALA A 76 19.51 3.17 -3.64
CA ALA A 76 19.06 3.72 -4.91
C ALA A 76 17.55 3.50 -5.19
N GLN A 77 16.88 2.68 -4.37
CA GLN A 77 15.47 2.30 -4.51
C GLN A 77 14.62 2.73 -3.30
N ARG A 78 15.20 3.47 -2.36
CA ARG A 78 14.48 4.22 -1.32
C ARG A 78 14.09 5.58 -1.89
#